data_AF-A0A1Y2LVE0-F1
#
_entry.id   AF-A0A1Y2LVE0-F1
#
_cell.length_a   1.000
_cell.length_b   1.000
_cell.length_c   1.000
_cell.angle_alpha   90.00
_cell.angle_beta   90.00
_cell.angle_gamma   90.00
#
_symmetry.space_group_name_H-M   'P 1'
#
loop_
_entity.id
_entity.type
_entity.pdbx_description
1 polymer ?
#
loop_
_entity_poly.entity_id
_entity_poly.type
_entity_poly.pdbx_seq_one_letter_code
_entity_poly.pdbx_strand_id
1 'polypeptide(L)'
;MLMQDDTATRKKFALHRQPHFLAVEDLGRFDDIDIIPLWGLYPTTLARVCVGDHRQLGVAKRSFHNPIKPSFLTRLSSNGSEVLDLRKTQRFGNEELHDLVRIINKDASIQVWKSALRDKETVRVRDVHKIIFPELKAFTATLYLDYPESEKYSQPTGDDEVYNARTATVAINLVQTLITHGINGSQIVLTSAYSRQTEAHEMIFEAAARNATPNQARQLLLVRCSTLDSFMNEESFYHVHDTCSHTALVYGEVLCAVVLYLRA
;
A
#
# COMPACT_ATOMS: atom_id res chain seq x y z
N MET A 1 67.85 15.53 -28.45
CA MET A 1 66.47 16.03 -28.64
C MET A 1 65.52 14.97 -28.07
N LEU A 2 65.17 15.11 -26.79
CA LEU A 2 64.14 14.31 -26.14
C LEU A 2 62.98 15.26 -25.85
N MET A 3 61.76 14.87 -26.20
CA MET A 3 60.59 15.71 -25.98
C MET A 3 60.34 15.88 -24.48
N GLN A 4 60.15 17.12 -24.04
CA GLN A 4 59.53 17.41 -22.75
C GLN A 4 58.03 17.10 -22.89
N ASP A 5 57.62 15.91 -22.44
CA ASP A 5 56.19 15.63 -22.27
C ASP A 5 55.69 16.35 -21.01
N ASP A 6 55.03 17.49 -21.26
CA ASP A 6 54.49 18.45 -20.29
C ASP A 6 53.28 17.86 -19.53
N THR A 7 53.56 16.86 -18.70
CA THR A 7 52.56 15.96 -18.07
C THR A 7 52.31 16.25 -16.58
N ALA A 8 52.85 17.37 -16.06
CA ALA A 8 52.66 17.78 -14.65
C ALA A 8 51.41 18.64 -14.40
N THR A 9 50.80 19.23 -15.43
CA THR A 9 49.88 20.38 -15.33
C THR A 9 48.44 20.11 -15.80
N ARG A 10 48.00 18.85 -15.76
CA ARG A 10 46.57 18.51 -15.86
C ARG A 10 46.08 17.63 -14.70
N LYS A 11 46.24 18.13 -13.47
CA LYS A 11 45.31 17.80 -12.38
C LYS A 11 43.91 18.27 -12.79
N LYS A 12 43.15 17.40 -13.46
CA LYS A 12 41.71 17.57 -13.63
C LYS A 12 41.11 17.68 -12.23
N PHE A 13 40.64 18.87 -11.86
CA PHE A 13 39.83 19.04 -10.67
C PHE A 13 38.49 18.32 -10.89
N ALA A 14 38.48 17.02 -10.59
CA ALA A 14 37.26 16.25 -10.47
C ALA A 14 36.52 16.76 -9.22
N LEU A 15 35.69 17.78 -9.42
CA LEU A 15 34.78 18.31 -8.42
C LEU A 15 33.73 17.22 -8.15
N HIS A 16 34.03 16.35 -7.18
CA HIS A 16 33.08 15.37 -6.66
C HIS A 16 31.93 16.14 -6.00
N ARG A 17 30.85 16.33 -6.76
CA ARG A 17 29.63 16.98 -6.29
C ARG A 17 29.03 16.13 -5.17
N GLN A 18 28.90 16.73 -3.99
CA GLN A 18 28.25 16.13 -2.83
C GLN A 18 26.86 16.77 -2.65
N PRO A 19 25.83 16.02 -2.24
CA PRO A 19 24.52 16.58 -1.96
C PRO A 19 24.57 17.37 -0.66
N HIS A 20 24.12 18.63 -0.69
CA HIS A 20 23.95 19.45 0.52
C HIS A 20 22.80 18.94 1.40
N PHE A 21 21.78 18.33 0.78
CA PHE A 21 20.60 17.78 1.41
C PHE A 21 20.39 16.33 0.93
N LEU A 22 20.10 15.43 1.86
CA LEU A 22 19.68 14.06 1.56
C LEU A 22 18.26 13.87 2.12
N ALA A 23 17.32 13.48 1.27
CA ALA A 23 15.98 13.07 1.68
C ALA A 23 15.85 11.54 1.55
N VAL A 24 15.25 10.91 2.56
CA VAL A 24 14.92 9.47 2.56
C VAL A 24 13.46 9.33 2.95
N GLU A 25 12.63 8.89 2.00
CA GLU A 25 11.23 8.53 2.25
C GLU A 25 11.15 7.04 2.62
N ASP A 26 10.03 6.61 3.19
CA ASP A 26 9.80 5.23 3.67
C ASP A 26 10.86 4.65 4.62
N LEU A 27 11.38 5.47 5.55
CA LEU A 27 12.40 5.04 6.53
C LEU A 27 11.99 3.82 7.39
N GLY A 28 10.69 3.52 7.50
CA GLY A 28 10.17 2.31 8.13
C GLY A 28 10.52 1.00 7.39
N ARG A 29 10.86 1.06 6.09
CA ARG A 29 11.22 -0.10 5.26
C ARG A 29 12.71 -0.46 5.27
N PHE A 30 13.56 0.38 5.87
CA PHE A 30 15.01 0.22 5.84
C PHE A 30 15.56 -0.15 7.21
N ASP A 31 16.56 -1.04 7.27
CA ASP A 31 17.32 -1.33 8.49
C ASP A 31 18.65 -0.55 8.54
N ASP A 32 19.52 -0.84 9.52
CA ASP A 32 20.84 -0.20 9.63
C ASP A 32 21.73 -0.49 8.41
N ILE A 33 21.63 -1.68 7.80
CA ILE A 33 22.52 -2.09 6.70
C ILE A 33 22.18 -1.36 5.40
N ASP A 34 20.98 -0.78 5.30
CA ASP A 34 20.54 0.05 4.19
C ASP A 34 20.95 1.52 4.38
N ILE A 35 20.74 2.05 5.59
CA ILE A 35 20.91 3.48 5.88
C ILE A 35 22.38 3.86 6.15
N ILE A 36 23.15 3.01 6.84
CA ILE A 36 24.54 3.33 7.19
C ILE A 36 25.43 3.51 5.95
N PRO A 37 25.39 2.62 4.92
CA PRO A 37 26.16 2.83 3.70
C PRO A 37 25.75 4.11 2.94
N LEU A 38 24.45 4.42 2.89
CA LEU A 38 23.94 5.64 2.26
C LEU A 38 24.50 6.91 2.92
N TRP A 39 24.62 6.91 4.24
CA TRP A 39 25.27 8.01 4.98
C TRP A 39 26.79 8.06 4.79
N GLY A 40 27.44 6.91 4.67
CA GLY A 40 28.87 6.81 4.37
C GLY A 40 29.25 7.32 2.97
N LEU A 41 28.35 7.17 1.99
CA LEU A 41 28.52 7.72 0.63
C LEU A 41 28.47 9.25 0.59
N TYR A 42 27.71 9.87 1.50
CA TYR A 42 27.49 11.32 1.55
C TYR A 42 27.85 11.88 2.94
N PRO A 43 29.15 11.88 3.31
CA PRO A 43 29.57 12.29 4.65
C PRO A 43 29.39 13.80 4.89
N THR A 44 29.59 14.63 3.86
CA THR A 44 29.57 16.10 3.94
C THR A 44 28.18 16.72 3.74
N THR A 45 27.11 15.92 3.71
CA THR A 45 25.73 16.43 3.64
C THR A 45 25.38 17.27 4.86
N LEU A 46 24.90 18.48 4.63
CA LEU A 46 24.58 19.48 5.67
C LEU A 46 23.31 19.12 6.44
N ALA A 47 22.29 18.56 5.76
CA ALA A 47 21.05 18.14 6.40
C ALA A 47 20.51 16.83 5.81
N ARG A 48 20.02 15.96 6.69
CA ARG A 48 19.40 14.67 6.36
C ARG A 48 17.95 14.73 6.84
N VAL A 49 17.01 14.57 5.92
CA VAL A 49 15.56 14.54 6.21
C VAL A 49 15.08 13.13 5.96
N CYS A 50 14.54 12.47 6.98
CA CYS A 50 14.01 11.13 6.86
C CYS A 50 12.53 11.13 7.24
N VAL A 51 11.70 10.48 6.41
CA VAL A 51 10.24 10.39 6.58
C VAL A 51 9.82 8.93 6.51
N GLY A 52 8.86 8.53 7.32
CA GLY A 52 8.27 7.19 7.30
C GLY A 52 7.31 6.99 8.48
N ASP A 53 6.62 5.86 8.50
CA ASP A 53 5.79 5.44 9.62
C ASP A 53 6.20 4.02 10.05
N HIS A 54 6.39 3.81 11.35
CA HIS A 54 6.78 2.51 11.91
C HIS A 54 5.62 1.52 12.04
N ARG A 55 4.39 1.97 11.78
CA ARG A 55 3.14 1.19 11.78
C ARG A 55 2.75 0.69 10.38
N GLN A 56 3.47 1.14 9.35
CA GLN A 56 3.32 0.64 7.98
C GLN A 56 4.17 -0.62 7.75
N LEU A 57 4.17 -1.14 6.52
CA LEU A 57 5.01 -2.25 6.13
C LEU A 57 6.49 -1.97 6.47
N GLY A 58 7.08 -2.87 7.25
CA GLY A 58 8.44 -2.74 7.73
C GLY A 58 9.49 -3.21 6.72
N VAL A 59 10.67 -3.56 7.25
CA VAL A 59 11.79 -4.07 6.46
C VAL A 59 11.41 -5.38 5.77
N ALA A 60 11.50 -5.41 4.44
CA ALA A 60 11.21 -6.61 3.65
C ALA A 60 12.13 -7.78 4.09
N LYS A 61 11.56 -8.97 4.32
CA LYS A 61 12.30 -10.14 4.80
C LYS A 61 13.41 -10.54 3.81
N ARG A 62 14.66 -10.19 4.11
CA ARG A 62 15.83 -10.62 3.30
C ARG A 62 16.21 -12.10 3.46
N SER A 63 15.64 -12.79 4.45
CA SER A 63 15.75 -14.24 4.66
C SER A 63 14.83 -14.66 5.81
N PHE A 64 14.19 -15.82 5.71
CA PHE A 64 13.38 -16.42 6.79
C PHE A 64 14.17 -16.73 8.08
N HIS A 65 15.51 -16.71 8.03
CA HIS A 65 16.37 -17.06 9.16
C HIS A 65 16.92 -15.86 9.94
N ASN A 66 16.62 -14.63 9.53
CA ASN A 66 16.94 -13.45 10.35
C ASN A 66 15.71 -13.08 11.20
N PRO A 67 15.87 -12.83 12.52
CA PRO A 67 14.81 -12.22 13.32
C PRO A 67 14.42 -10.88 12.69
N ILE A 68 13.14 -10.52 12.75
CA ILE A 68 12.62 -9.25 12.23
C ILE A 68 13.38 -8.13 12.93
N LYS A 69 14.32 -7.51 12.22
CA LYS A 69 15.06 -6.36 12.75
C LYS A 69 14.11 -5.17 12.78
N PRO A 70 14.09 -4.39 13.88
CA PRO A 70 13.35 -3.14 13.88
C PRO A 70 13.84 -2.24 12.73
N SER A 71 12.97 -1.41 12.18
CA SER A 71 13.39 -0.44 11.17
C SER A 71 14.37 0.58 11.77
N PHE A 72 15.09 1.28 10.89
CA PHE A 72 15.94 2.40 11.29
C PHE A 72 15.13 3.47 12.05
N LEU A 73 13.93 3.79 11.56
CA LEU A 73 13.00 4.71 12.20
C LEU A 73 12.58 4.25 13.60
N THR A 74 12.26 2.96 13.76
CA THR A 74 11.89 2.37 15.06
C THR A 74 13.03 2.51 16.08
N ARG A 75 14.28 2.25 15.66
CA ARG A 75 15.47 2.43 16.52
C ARG A 75 15.73 3.89 16.89
N LEU A 76 15.59 4.83 15.95
CA LEU A 76 15.74 6.26 16.27
C LEU A 76 14.77 6.68 17.37
N SER A 77 13.50 6.31 17.23
CA SER A 77 12.45 6.62 18.20
C SER A 77 12.72 5.94 19.56
N SER A 78 13.08 4.65 19.59
CA SER A 78 13.37 3.94 20.84
C SER A 78 14.59 4.49 21.59
N ASN A 79 15.55 5.07 20.86
CA ASN A 79 16.77 5.66 21.44
C ASN A 79 16.58 7.12 21.88
N GLY A 80 15.35 7.64 21.89
CA GLY A 80 15.04 9.00 22.32
C GLY A 80 15.46 10.09 21.34
N SER A 81 15.65 9.76 20.06
CA SER A 81 15.83 10.79 19.02
C SER A 81 14.52 11.56 18.85
N GLU A 82 14.60 12.87 18.62
CA GLU A 82 13.42 13.68 18.33
C GLU A 82 12.82 13.27 16.97
N VAL A 83 11.63 12.68 17.00
CA VAL A 83 10.84 12.32 15.81
C VAL A 83 9.58 13.17 15.80
N LEU A 84 9.43 14.01 14.78
CA LEU A 84 8.24 14.85 14.60
C LEU A 84 7.07 14.00 14.10
N ASP A 85 6.06 13.84 14.94
CA ASP A 85 4.89 12.99 14.64
C ASP A 85 3.77 13.80 13.95
N LEU A 86 3.43 13.40 12.72
CA LEU A 86 2.43 14.07 11.88
C LEU A 86 1.00 13.60 12.22
N ARG A 87 0.41 14.24 13.24
CA ARG A 87 -0.94 13.93 13.76
C ARG A 87 -2.12 14.18 12.81
N LYS A 88 -1.92 14.79 11.63
CA LYS A 88 -3.00 15.08 10.69
C LYS A 88 -2.79 14.42 9.35
N THR A 89 -3.79 13.64 8.92
CA THR A 89 -3.78 12.92 7.64
C THR A 89 -4.79 13.50 6.65
N GLN A 90 -4.50 13.39 5.36
CA GLN A 90 -5.45 13.65 4.27
C GLN A 90 -5.82 12.38 3.49
N ARG A 91 -5.28 11.21 3.86
CA ARG A 91 -5.42 9.97 3.08
C ARG A 91 -6.85 9.39 3.12
N PHE A 92 -7.57 9.60 4.22
CA PHE A 92 -8.93 9.09 4.39
C PHE A 92 -9.96 10.13 3.93
N GLY A 93 -10.73 9.79 2.90
CA GLY A 93 -11.88 10.60 2.46
C GLY A 93 -13.18 10.29 3.21
N ASN A 94 -13.13 9.39 4.20
CA ASN A 94 -14.28 8.93 4.97
C ASN A 94 -13.85 8.69 6.43
N GLU A 95 -14.71 9.09 7.37
CA GLU A 95 -14.42 8.99 8.81
C GLU A 95 -14.47 7.55 9.34
N GLU A 96 -15.32 6.68 8.78
CA GLU A 96 -15.48 5.28 9.19
C GLU A 96 -14.17 4.49 9.03
N LEU A 97 -13.50 4.62 7.87
CA LEU A 97 -12.20 3.97 7.65
C LEU A 97 -11.10 4.55 8.55
N HIS A 98 -11.07 5.87 8.72
CA HIS A 98 -10.10 6.51 9.61
C HIS A 98 -10.23 6.03 11.05
N ASP A 99 -11.46 5.93 11.56
CA ASP A 99 -11.71 5.48 12.92
C ASP A 99 -11.40 3.99 13.08
N LEU A 100 -11.65 3.17 12.07
CA LEU A 100 -11.17 1.78 12.04
C LEU A 100 -9.64 1.71 12.14
N VAL A 101 -8.91 2.51 11.36
CA VAL A 101 -7.44 2.55 11.41
C VAL A 101 -6.92 3.06 12.76
N ARG A 102 -7.60 4.03 13.40
CA ARG A 102 -7.27 4.49 14.76
C ARG A 102 -7.45 3.39 15.81
N ILE A 103 -8.49 2.58 15.68
CA ILE A 103 -8.73 1.42 16.56
C ILE A 103 -7.65 0.36 16.35
N ILE A 104 -7.33 0.00 15.11
CA ILE A 104 -6.30 -1.00 14.78
C ILE A 104 -4.91 -0.57 15.27
N ASN A 105 -4.50 0.66 14.94
CA ASN A 105 -3.19 1.21 15.34
C ASN A 105 -3.13 1.65 16.82
N LYS A 106 -4.25 1.56 17.56
CA LYS A 106 -4.40 2.04 18.95
C LYS A 106 -3.98 3.50 19.16
N ASP A 107 -4.04 4.32 18.11
CA ASP A 107 -3.64 5.73 18.13
C ASP A 107 -4.85 6.65 17.90
N ALA A 108 -5.45 7.11 18.99
CA ALA A 108 -6.57 8.04 18.95
C ALA A 108 -6.16 9.49 18.56
N SER A 109 -4.86 9.80 18.47
CA SER A 109 -4.36 11.17 18.25
C SER A 109 -4.31 11.60 16.78
N ILE A 110 -4.36 10.64 15.84
CA ILE A 110 -4.47 10.94 14.41
C ILE A 110 -5.84 11.54 14.10
N GLN A 111 -5.86 12.58 13.27
CA GLN A 111 -7.06 13.29 12.83
C GLN A 111 -7.08 13.45 11.31
N VAL A 112 -8.26 13.27 10.70
CA VAL A 112 -8.48 13.65 9.29
C VAL A 112 -8.57 15.17 9.16
N TRP A 113 -7.91 15.73 8.15
CA TRP A 113 -8.19 17.08 7.68
C TRP A 113 -9.62 17.18 7.14
N LYS A 114 -10.44 18.11 7.64
CA LYS A 114 -11.82 18.30 7.16
C LYS A 114 -11.94 18.44 5.64
N SER A 115 -10.95 19.05 4.97
CA SER A 115 -10.90 19.21 3.51
C SER A 115 -10.54 17.94 2.74
N ALA A 116 -10.16 16.85 3.41
CA ALA A 116 -9.94 15.54 2.81
C ALA A 116 -11.23 14.71 2.75
N LEU A 117 -12.22 15.01 3.58
CA LEU A 117 -13.50 14.30 3.59
C LEU A 117 -14.26 14.48 2.27
N ARG A 118 -14.84 13.38 1.80
CA ARG A 118 -15.49 13.23 0.50
C ARG A 118 -16.89 12.69 0.71
N ASP A 119 -17.75 13.55 1.26
CA ASP A 119 -19.11 13.18 1.67
C ASP A 119 -19.96 12.68 0.50
N LYS A 120 -19.78 13.25 -0.70
CA LYS A 120 -20.53 12.88 -1.90
C LYS A 120 -20.16 11.47 -2.39
N GLU A 121 -18.87 11.18 -2.46
CA GLU A 121 -18.33 9.88 -2.82
C GLU A 121 -18.69 8.83 -1.76
N THR A 122 -18.60 9.19 -0.48
CA THR A 122 -19.04 8.37 0.65
C THR A 122 -20.53 8.00 0.57
N VAL A 123 -21.41 8.97 0.33
CA VAL A 123 -22.85 8.71 0.13
C VAL A 123 -23.06 7.81 -1.08
N ARG A 124 -22.37 8.07 -2.19
CA ARG A 124 -22.45 7.24 -3.40
C ARG A 124 -22.04 5.78 -3.16
N VAL A 125 -20.98 5.52 -2.39
CA VAL A 125 -20.60 4.15 -2.00
C VAL A 125 -21.69 3.50 -1.15
N ARG A 126 -22.20 4.20 -0.13
CA ARG A 126 -23.28 3.68 0.73
C ARG A 126 -24.55 3.34 -0.07
N ASP A 127 -24.92 4.17 -1.04
CA ASP A 127 -26.07 3.93 -1.92
C ASP A 127 -25.86 2.69 -2.81
N VAL A 128 -24.65 2.48 -3.32
CA VAL A 128 -24.31 1.26 -4.07
C VAL A 128 -24.33 0.03 -3.16
N HIS A 129 -23.72 0.10 -1.98
CA HIS A 129 -23.78 -0.99 -0.99
C HIS A 129 -25.20 -1.36 -0.58
N LYS A 130 -26.10 -0.38 -0.49
CA LYS A 130 -27.52 -0.61 -0.22
C LYS A 130 -28.25 -1.37 -1.32
N ILE A 131 -27.80 -1.27 -2.57
CA ILE A 131 -28.34 -2.06 -3.69
C ILE A 131 -27.77 -3.48 -3.69
N ILE A 132 -26.48 -3.63 -3.37
CA ILE A 132 -25.79 -4.93 -3.35
C ILE A 132 -26.20 -5.79 -2.15
N PHE A 133 -26.32 -5.17 -0.97
CA PHE A 133 -26.57 -5.83 0.32
C PHE A 133 -27.79 -5.18 1.03
N PRO A 134 -29.01 -5.29 0.47
CA PRO A 134 -30.21 -4.63 1.01
C PRO A 134 -30.60 -5.09 2.42
N GLU A 135 -30.10 -6.25 2.86
CA GLU A 135 -30.28 -6.82 4.20
C GLU A 135 -29.44 -6.15 5.30
N LEU A 136 -28.45 -5.32 4.95
CA LEU A 136 -27.63 -4.62 5.94
C LEU A 136 -28.47 -3.59 6.71
N LYS A 137 -28.50 -3.74 8.04
CA LYS A 137 -29.23 -2.84 8.96
C LYS A 137 -28.62 -1.43 9.04
N ALA A 138 -27.36 -1.28 8.66
CA ALA A 138 -26.65 -0.01 8.59
C ALA A 138 -25.80 0.01 7.32
N PHE A 139 -25.94 1.06 6.50
CA PHE A 139 -25.20 1.22 5.26
C PHE A 139 -23.94 2.06 5.50
N THR A 140 -22.79 1.40 5.54
CA THR A 140 -21.46 2.00 5.68
C THR A 140 -20.76 2.07 4.33
N ALA A 141 -19.82 3.01 4.19
CA ALA A 141 -18.93 3.07 3.02
C ALA A 141 -17.81 2.03 3.11
N THR A 142 -17.49 1.60 4.33
CA THR A 142 -16.48 0.59 4.63
C THR A 142 -17.16 -0.71 5.10
N LEU A 143 -16.86 -1.84 4.46
CA LEU A 143 -17.51 -3.14 4.72
C LEU A 143 -16.48 -4.25 4.97
N TYR A 144 -16.89 -5.30 5.68
CA TYR A 144 -16.16 -6.56 5.74
C TYR A 144 -17.10 -7.69 5.32
N LEU A 145 -16.67 -8.47 4.33
CA LEU A 145 -17.42 -9.60 3.81
C LEU A 145 -16.75 -10.89 4.29
N ASP A 146 -17.35 -11.55 5.27
CA ASP A 146 -16.96 -12.90 5.66
C ASP A 146 -17.53 -13.90 4.64
N TYR A 147 -16.66 -14.76 4.09
CA TYR A 147 -17.04 -15.76 3.10
C TYR A 147 -16.63 -17.16 3.60
N PRO A 148 -17.43 -17.78 4.51
CA PRO A 148 -17.03 -18.98 5.24
C PRO A 148 -16.87 -20.23 4.34
N GLU A 149 -17.41 -20.21 3.12
CA GLU A 149 -17.31 -21.29 2.14
C GLU A 149 -15.99 -21.29 1.35
N SER A 150 -15.09 -20.35 1.57
CA SER A 150 -13.72 -20.47 1.07
C SER A 150 -12.99 -21.60 1.78
N GLU A 151 -12.43 -22.54 1.02
CA GLU A 151 -11.48 -23.51 1.58
C GLU A 151 -10.26 -22.74 2.14
N LYS A 152 -9.99 -22.92 3.43
CA LYS A 152 -8.82 -22.33 4.08
C LYS A 152 -7.59 -23.07 3.59
N TYR A 153 -6.71 -22.38 2.86
CA TYR A 153 -5.42 -22.93 2.45
C TYR A 153 -4.63 -23.39 3.68
N SER A 154 -4.30 -24.67 3.72
CA SER A 154 -3.74 -25.33 4.91
C SER A 154 -2.24 -25.63 4.81
N GLN A 155 -1.60 -25.31 3.67
CA GLN A 155 -0.16 -25.47 3.46
C GLN A 155 0.41 -24.30 2.63
N PRO A 156 1.48 -23.62 3.10
CA PRO A 156 2.19 -22.62 2.31
C PRO A 156 3.32 -23.28 1.50
N THR A 157 3.16 -23.41 0.19
CA THR A 157 4.28 -23.63 -0.73
C THR A 157 4.99 -22.29 -1.03
N GLY A 158 5.49 -21.64 0.02
CA GLY A 158 6.04 -20.29 -0.04
C GLY A 158 4.98 -19.18 0.03
N ASP A 159 5.40 -17.99 0.47
CA ASP A 159 4.51 -16.86 0.71
C ASP A 159 3.85 -16.32 -0.59
N ASP A 160 4.46 -16.53 -1.77
CA ASP A 160 3.95 -16.03 -3.05
C ASP A 160 2.85 -16.89 -3.71
N GLU A 161 2.73 -18.18 -3.37
CA GLU A 161 1.91 -19.15 -4.13
C GLU A 161 0.43 -19.23 -3.73
N VAL A 162 0.00 -18.46 -2.73
CA VAL A 162 -1.36 -18.56 -2.17
C VAL A 162 -2.39 -17.93 -3.13
N TYR A 163 -3.38 -18.72 -3.54
CA TYR A 163 -4.50 -18.30 -4.41
C TYR A 163 -5.82 -18.97 -4.01
N ASN A 164 -6.92 -18.22 -4.03
CA ASN A 164 -8.28 -18.70 -3.80
C ASN A 164 -9.24 -18.17 -4.87
N ALA A 165 -9.66 -19.07 -5.76
CA ALA A 165 -10.58 -18.76 -6.86
C ALA A 165 -11.96 -18.26 -6.41
N ARG A 166 -12.44 -18.70 -5.24
CA ARG A 166 -13.76 -18.29 -4.73
C ARG A 166 -13.73 -16.84 -4.28
N THR A 167 -12.73 -16.45 -3.47
CA THR A 167 -12.61 -15.05 -3.02
C THR A 167 -12.29 -14.11 -4.18
N ALA A 168 -11.44 -14.53 -5.13
CA ALA A 168 -11.17 -13.78 -6.36
C ALA A 168 -12.45 -13.49 -7.17
N THR A 169 -13.31 -14.52 -7.33
CA THR A 169 -14.60 -14.37 -8.03
C THR A 169 -15.55 -13.43 -7.29
N VAL A 170 -15.65 -13.54 -5.96
CA VAL A 170 -16.47 -12.64 -5.12
C VAL A 170 -15.98 -11.19 -5.22
N ALA A 171 -14.67 -10.96 -5.12
CA ALA A 171 -14.06 -9.64 -5.24
C ALA A 171 -14.32 -9.00 -6.62
N ILE A 172 -14.25 -9.79 -7.70
CA ILE A 172 -14.49 -9.29 -9.06
C ILE A 172 -15.97 -9.03 -9.31
N ASN A 173 -16.88 -9.88 -8.82
CA ASN A 173 -18.32 -9.63 -8.90
C ASN A 173 -18.72 -8.34 -8.15
N LEU A 174 -18.10 -8.06 -7.00
CA LEU A 174 -18.23 -6.78 -6.31
C LEU A 174 -17.77 -5.62 -7.21
N VAL A 175 -16.55 -5.68 -7.77
CA VAL A 175 -16.01 -4.64 -8.66
C VAL A 175 -16.86 -4.43 -9.92
N GLN A 176 -17.35 -5.50 -10.55
CA GLN A 176 -18.28 -5.42 -11.67
C GLN A 176 -19.56 -4.67 -11.30
N THR A 177 -20.08 -4.89 -10.09
CA THR A 177 -21.32 -4.27 -9.61
C THR A 177 -21.11 -2.79 -9.27
N LEU A 178 -19.97 -2.43 -8.67
CA LEU A 178 -19.53 -1.03 -8.51
C LEU A 178 -19.50 -0.31 -9.88
N ILE A 179 -18.87 -0.93 -10.89
CA ILE A 179 -18.80 -0.39 -12.27
C ILE A 179 -20.19 -0.28 -12.90
N THR A 180 -21.06 -1.25 -12.68
CA THR A 180 -22.44 -1.27 -13.20
C THR A 180 -23.29 -0.15 -12.58
N HIS A 181 -22.92 0.34 -11.39
CA HIS A 181 -23.54 1.52 -10.76
C HIS A 181 -22.70 2.81 -10.98
N GLY A 182 -21.91 2.80 -12.07
CA GLY A 182 -21.28 3.97 -12.66
C GLY A 182 -19.99 4.43 -11.99
N ILE A 183 -19.40 3.62 -11.10
CA ILE A 183 -18.06 3.88 -10.57
C ILE A 183 -17.06 3.62 -11.71
N ASN A 184 -16.11 4.54 -11.92
CA ASN A 184 -15.12 4.38 -12.98
C ASN A 184 -14.08 3.33 -12.57
N GLY A 185 -13.76 2.37 -13.43
CA GLY A 185 -12.78 1.33 -13.16
C GLY A 185 -11.39 1.88 -12.81
N SER A 186 -10.98 3.01 -13.41
CA SER A 186 -9.70 3.67 -13.09
C SER A 186 -9.65 4.26 -11.68
N GLN A 187 -10.78 4.27 -10.98
CA GLN A 187 -10.90 4.70 -9.59
C GLN A 187 -10.85 3.52 -8.59
N ILE A 188 -10.76 2.27 -9.08
CA ILE A 188 -10.79 1.05 -8.28
C ILE A 188 -9.41 0.39 -8.32
N VAL A 189 -8.89 0.01 -7.15
CA VAL A 189 -7.82 -0.99 -7.02
C VAL A 189 -8.39 -2.25 -6.38
N LEU A 190 -7.96 -3.41 -6.83
CA LEU A 190 -8.13 -4.69 -6.17
C LEU A 190 -6.74 -5.14 -5.69
N THR A 191 -6.61 -5.43 -4.39
CA THR A 191 -5.33 -5.83 -3.79
C THR A 191 -5.40 -7.14 -3.04
N SER A 192 -4.28 -7.83 -2.96
CA SER A 192 -4.06 -8.94 -2.05
C SER A 192 -2.67 -8.86 -1.40
N ALA A 193 -2.41 -9.72 -0.42
CA ALA A 193 -1.04 -9.99 0.03
C ALA A 193 -0.22 -10.74 -1.04
N TYR A 194 -0.91 -11.50 -1.90
CA TYR A 194 -0.32 -12.60 -2.65
C TYR A 194 -0.23 -12.32 -4.15
N SER A 195 0.96 -12.48 -4.71
CA SER A 195 1.26 -12.27 -6.13
C SER A 195 0.37 -13.16 -7.03
N ARG A 196 0.18 -14.44 -6.68
CA ARG A 196 -0.73 -15.35 -7.40
C ARG A 196 -2.20 -14.95 -7.31
N GLN A 197 -2.66 -14.40 -6.18
CA GLN A 197 -4.03 -13.87 -6.09
C GLN A 197 -4.22 -12.71 -7.07
N THR A 198 -3.25 -11.80 -7.17
CA THR A 198 -3.32 -10.66 -8.11
C THR A 198 -3.24 -11.07 -9.58
N GLU A 199 -2.39 -12.04 -9.94
CA GLU A 199 -2.37 -12.62 -11.30
C GLU A 199 -3.74 -13.22 -11.67
N ALA A 200 -4.35 -13.96 -10.75
CA ALA A 200 -5.65 -14.56 -11.00
C ALA A 200 -6.79 -13.53 -11.05
N HIS A 201 -6.70 -12.43 -10.29
CA HIS A 201 -7.62 -11.30 -10.43
C HIS A 201 -7.59 -10.73 -11.84
N GLU A 202 -6.40 -10.50 -12.41
CA GLU A 202 -6.22 -10.01 -13.79
C GLU A 202 -6.80 -11.00 -14.81
N MET A 203 -6.48 -12.29 -14.71
CA MET A 203 -7.02 -13.32 -15.61
C MET A 203 -8.56 -13.38 -15.61
N ILE A 204 -9.19 -13.26 -14.44
CA ILE A 204 -10.64 -13.27 -14.31
C ILE A 204 -11.24 -11.94 -14.82
N PHE A 205 -10.58 -10.79 -14.62
CA PHE A 205 -10.99 -9.52 -15.24
C PHE A 205 -10.93 -9.56 -16.77
N GLU A 206 -9.90 -10.16 -17.38
CA GLU A 206 -9.84 -10.36 -18.84
C GLU A 206 -10.95 -11.30 -19.34
N ALA A 207 -11.25 -12.37 -18.59
CA ALA A 207 -12.37 -13.27 -18.91
C ALA A 207 -13.72 -12.56 -18.80
N ALA A 208 -13.92 -11.73 -17.77
CA ALA A 208 -15.08 -10.90 -17.58
C ALA A 208 -15.24 -9.85 -18.69
N ALA A 209 -14.17 -9.13 -19.03
CA ALA A 209 -14.18 -8.08 -20.05
C ALA A 209 -14.56 -8.63 -21.44
N ARG A 210 -14.11 -9.83 -21.80
CA ARG A 210 -14.49 -10.52 -23.04
C ARG A 210 -15.99 -10.82 -23.16
N ASN A 211 -16.70 -10.96 -22.04
CA ASN A 211 -18.13 -11.26 -21.98
C ASN A 211 -19.01 -10.03 -21.68
N ALA A 212 -18.40 -8.87 -21.44
CA ALA A 212 -19.09 -7.64 -21.04
C ALA A 212 -19.46 -6.75 -22.24
N THR A 213 -20.32 -5.76 -22.01
CA THR A 213 -20.57 -4.70 -23.01
C THR A 213 -19.29 -3.90 -23.28
N PRO A 214 -19.07 -3.30 -24.48
CA PRO A 214 -17.81 -2.60 -24.79
C PRO A 214 -17.42 -1.51 -23.79
N ASN A 215 -18.41 -0.78 -23.25
CA ASN A 215 -18.17 0.22 -22.20
C ASN A 215 -17.73 -0.44 -20.89
N GLN A 216 -18.42 -1.49 -20.44
CA GLN A 216 -18.10 -2.19 -19.19
C GLN A 216 -16.76 -2.94 -19.29
N ALA A 217 -16.47 -3.58 -20.44
CA ALA A 217 -15.19 -4.19 -20.73
C ALA A 217 -14.04 -3.18 -20.60
N ARG A 218 -14.19 -1.98 -21.19
CA ARG A 218 -13.23 -0.89 -21.03
C ARG A 218 -13.06 -0.46 -19.57
N GLN A 219 -14.13 -0.41 -18.78
CA GLN A 219 -14.04 -0.06 -17.36
C GLN A 219 -13.32 -1.16 -16.56
N LEU A 220 -13.61 -2.44 -16.80
CA LEU A 220 -12.95 -3.55 -16.12
C LEU A 220 -11.44 -3.57 -16.37
N LEU A 221 -11.01 -3.31 -17.61
CA LEU A 221 -9.59 -3.20 -17.98
C LEU A 221 -8.88 -1.94 -17.45
N LEU A 222 -9.59 -1.03 -16.79
CA LEU A 222 -9.00 0.12 -16.09
C LEU A 222 -8.85 -0.12 -14.58
N VAL A 223 -9.40 -1.22 -14.04
CA VAL A 223 -9.22 -1.60 -12.64
C VAL A 223 -7.78 -2.05 -12.44
N ARG A 224 -7.10 -1.49 -11.43
CA ARG A 224 -5.73 -1.89 -11.10
C ARG A 224 -5.75 -3.09 -10.17
N CYS A 225 -5.01 -4.14 -10.51
CA CYS A 225 -4.63 -5.20 -9.58
C CYS A 225 -3.24 -4.91 -9.00
N SER A 226 -2.99 -5.19 -7.71
CA SER A 226 -1.66 -5.00 -7.11
C SER A 226 -1.48 -5.70 -5.78
N THR A 227 -0.25 -6.07 -5.41
CA THR A 227 0.01 -6.52 -4.03
C THR A 227 0.00 -5.34 -3.07
N LEU A 228 -0.28 -5.55 -1.77
CA LEU A 228 -0.21 -4.50 -0.76
C LEU A 228 1.17 -3.80 -0.74
N ASP A 229 2.25 -4.57 -0.89
CA ASP A 229 3.63 -4.06 -0.94
C ASP A 229 3.91 -3.17 -2.16
N SER A 230 3.28 -3.47 -3.31
CA SER A 230 3.40 -2.70 -4.55
C SER A 230 2.47 -1.49 -4.59
N PHE A 231 1.37 -1.54 -3.83
CA PHE A 231 0.41 -0.45 -3.68
C PHE A 231 0.79 0.54 -2.56
N MET A 232 1.87 0.26 -1.81
CA MET A 232 2.32 1.14 -0.74
C MET A 232 2.63 2.56 -1.27
N ASN A 233 2.09 3.57 -0.59
CA ASN A 233 2.15 4.99 -0.94
C ASN A 233 1.38 5.43 -2.21
N GLU A 234 0.56 4.55 -2.76
CA GLU A 234 -0.38 4.91 -3.83
C GLU A 234 -1.80 5.17 -3.30
N GLU A 235 -2.63 5.83 -4.14
CA GLU A 235 -3.99 6.27 -3.83
C GLU A 235 -4.90 6.20 -5.13
N SER A 236 -6.25 6.39 -5.07
CA SER A 236 -7.25 6.40 -6.20
C SER A 236 -8.71 6.83 -5.79
N PHE A 237 -9.82 6.05 -5.76
CA PHE A 237 -11.04 6.42 -4.97
C PHE A 237 -11.83 5.30 -4.22
N TYR A 238 -11.91 4.07 -4.75
CA TYR A 238 -12.65 2.94 -4.14
C TYR A 238 -11.67 1.99 -3.43
N HIS A 239 -11.68 0.66 -3.58
CA HIS A 239 -10.66 -0.34 -3.10
C HIS A 239 -11.37 -1.64 -2.78
N VAL A 240 -10.84 -2.76 -3.25
CA VAL A 240 -11.23 -4.08 -2.74
C VAL A 240 -9.95 -4.76 -2.24
N HIS A 241 -9.98 -5.27 -1.01
CA HIS A 241 -8.90 -6.09 -0.47
C HIS A 241 -9.37 -7.52 -0.32
N ASP A 242 -8.65 -8.43 -0.97
CA ASP A 242 -8.89 -9.87 -0.95
C ASP A 242 -7.82 -10.54 -0.09
N THR A 243 -8.25 -11.03 1.08
CA THR A 243 -7.40 -11.74 2.04
C THR A 243 -7.07 -13.17 1.62
N CYS A 244 -7.60 -13.64 0.48
CA CYS A 244 -7.43 -15.02 -0.01
C CYS A 244 -7.91 -16.09 1.01
N SER A 245 -8.74 -15.68 1.98
CA SER A 245 -9.14 -16.46 3.16
C SER A 245 -7.97 -17.02 3.98
N HIS A 246 -6.84 -16.31 3.96
CA HIS A 246 -5.63 -16.67 4.68
C HIS A 246 -5.22 -15.55 5.65
N THR A 247 -4.89 -15.90 6.89
CA THR A 247 -4.74 -14.93 8.00
C THR A 247 -3.30 -14.54 8.30
N ALA A 248 -2.31 -14.88 7.45
CA ALA A 248 -0.90 -14.58 7.74
C ALA A 248 -0.58 -13.08 7.91
N LEU A 249 -1.34 -12.19 7.24
CA LEU A 249 -1.24 -10.73 7.47
C LEU A 249 -1.64 -10.29 8.89
N VAL A 250 -2.40 -11.11 9.63
CA VAL A 250 -2.94 -10.75 10.96
C VAL A 250 -1.88 -10.89 12.08
N TYR A 251 -0.73 -11.51 11.80
CA TYR A 251 0.30 -11.82 12.81
C TYR A 251 1.47 -10.83 12.90
N GLY A 252 1.59 -9.90 11.94
CA GLY A 252 2.28 -8.63 12.19
C GLY A 252 1.28 -7.60 12.72
N GLU A 253 1.73 -6.54 13.40
CA GLU A 253 0.86 -5.44 13.84
C GLU A 253 0.35 -4.55 12.67
N VAL A 254 0.30 -5.09 11.45
CA VAL A 254 -0.27 -4.50 10.24
C VAL A 254 -1.54 -5.27 9.90
N LEU A 255 -2.58 -5.07 10.71
CA LEU A 255 -3.87 -5.75 10.58
C LEU A 255 -4.66 -5.13 9.40
N CYS A 256 -4.24 -5.44 8.17
CA CYS A 256 -4.97 -5.11 6.94
C CYS A 256 -6.24 -5.94 6.82
N ALA A 257 -7.23 -5.60 7.64
CA ALA A 257 -8.61 -6.01 7.47
C ALA A 257 -9.44 -4.84 6.95
N VAL A 258 -10.53 -5.19 6.25
CA VAL A 258 -11.66 -4.34 5.83
C VAL A 258 -11.45 -3.58 4.50
N VAL A 259 -12.54 -3.55 3.74
CA VAL A 259 -12.64 -3.18 2.32
C VAL A 259 -13.09 -1.72 2.15
N LEU A 260 -12.61 -1.07 1.09
CA LEU A 260 -12.96 0.27 0.58
C LEU A 260 -12.42 1.50 1.35
N TYR A 261 -11.21 1.96 0.96
CA TYR A 261 -11.03 3.34 0.46
C TYR A 261 -9.72 3.57 -0.31
N LEU A 262 -9.73 4.54 -1.21
CA LEU A 262 -8.60 5.05 -1.99
C LEU A 262 -8.80 6.57 -2.15
N ARG A 263 -7.77 7.31 -2.55
CA ARG A 263 -7.84 8.78 -2.63
C ARG A 263 -7.14 9.40 -3.86
N ALA A 264 -7.79 10.28 -4.62
CA ALA A 264 -7.06 11.17 -5.55
C ALA A 264 -6.25 12.22 -4.81
#